data_AF-A0A958Z6W7-F1
#
_entry.id   AF-A0A958Z6W7-F1
#
_cell.length_a   1.000
_cell.length_b   1.000
_cell.length_c   1.000
_cell.angle_alpha   90.00
_cell.angle_beta   90.00
_cell.angle_gamma   90.00
#
_symmetry.space_group_name_H-M   'P 1'
#
loop_
_entity.id
_entity.type
_entity.pdbx_description
1 polymer ?
#
loop_
_entity_poly.entity_id
_entity_poly.type
_entity_poly.pdbx_seq_one_letter_code
_entity_poly.pdbx_strand_id
1 'polypeptide(L)'
;SFSVFIVLKPRTFPYLNKNYYHWKDYKSPWEALDYTQENWPLGYMASMGVEKDQGIYGETLTGLTYMRFEEVEPWANTFNTVAEKNERGQTYEEFKQAKTERFLNVLEQKFPNLRNCIKSVYASTPLSNRDYIGSYRGSMYGYAKNHESPLQSILSPKTKIPNLYLTGQSLNMHGILGVTIGAVNTCSEILGREYLLTKILDSENALIDS
;
A
#
# COMPACT_ATOMS: atom_id res chain seq x y z
N SER A 1 3.77 -4.97 5.67
CA SER A 1 2.57 -5.65 5.14
C SER A 1 2.95 -6.71 4.14
N PHE A 2 1.98 -7.54 3.76
CA PHE A 2 2.12 -8.47 2.66
C PHE A 2 1.11 -8.11 1.57
N SER A 3 1.53 -8.11 0.31
CA SER A 3 0.63 -7.90 -0.82
C SER A 3 0.88 -8.91 -1.91
N VAL A 4 -0.17 -9.21 -2.66
CA VAL A 4 -0.13 -9.98 -3.89
C VAL A 4 -0.67 -9.13 -5.03
N PHE A 5 0.05 -9.14 -6.14
CA PHE A 5 -0.38 -8.56 -7.40
C PHE A 5 -0.60 -9.72 -8.38
N ILE A 6 -1.86 -9.93 -8.73
CA ILE A 6 -2.30 -11.04 -9.57
C ILE A 6 -2.61 -10.45 -10.94
N VAL A 7 -1.95 -10.98 -11.97
CA VAL A 7 -2.31 -10.74 -13.37
C VAL A 7 -3.28 -11.83 -13.78
N LEU A 8 -4.44 -11.44 -14.27
CA LEU A 8 -5.50 -12.34 -14.70
C LEU A 8 -5.32 -12.69 -16.18
N LYS A 9 -5.80 -13.86 -16.58
CA LYS A 9 -5.90 -14.24 -17.99
C LYS A 9 -6.94 -13.33 -18.67
N PRO A 10 -6.74 -12.95 -19.94
CA PRO A 10 -7.70 -12.12 -20.65
C PRO A 10 -9.09 -12.74 -20.67
N ARG A 11 -10.10 -11.95 -20.31
CA ARG A 11 -11.54 -12.30 -20.38
C ARG A 11 -11.96 -13.52 -19.54
N THR A 12 -11.24 -13.85 -18.46
CA THR A 12 -11.59 -15.00 -17.61
C THR A 12 -12.25 -14.63 -16.29
N PHE A 13 -12.05 -13.40 -15.79
CA PHE A 13 -12.58 -12.98 -14.49
C PHE A 13 -13.33 -11.64 -14.62
N PRO A 14 -14.59 -11.52 -14.14
CA PRO A 14 -15.37 -10.30 -14.28
C PRO A 14 -14.80 -9.18 -13.43
N TYR A 15 -14.79 -7.96 -13.97
CA TYR A 15 -14.38 -6.78 -13.23
C TYR A 15 -15.41 -6.42 -12.16
N LEU A 16 -14.91 -6.03 -10.99
CA LEU A 16 -15.72 -5.58 -9.87
C LEU A 16 -15.28 -4.16 -9.54
N ASN A 17 -16.13 -3.18 -9.88
CA ASN A 17 -15.86 -1.75 -9.64
C ASN A 17 -16.09 -1.36 -8.17
N LYS A 18 -15.39 -2.03 -7.25
CA LYS A 18 -15.37 -1.72 -5.82
C LYS A 18 -14.19 -2.37 -5.14
N ASN A 19 -13.74 -1.73 -4.07
CA ASN A 19 -12.78 -2.32 -3.16
C ASN A 19 -13.50 -3.27 -2.20
N TYR A 20 -12.90 -4.44 -1.98
CA TYR A 20 -13.37 -5.42 -1.02
C TYR A 20 -12.51 -5.33 0.22
N TYR A 21 -13.16 -5.12 1.36
CA TYR A 21 -12.54 -5.24 2.67
C TYR A 21 -13.16 -6.44 3.37
N HIS A 22 -12.31 -7.32 3.89
CA HIS A 22 -12.75 -8.48 4.64
C HIS A 22 -12.00 -8.54 5.95
N TRP A 23 -12.74 -8.89 6.99
CA TRP A 23 -12.25 -9.13 8.34
C TRP A 23 -12.85 -10.46 8.80
N LYS A 24 -12.03 -11.28 9.45
CA LYS A 24 -12.43 -12.62 9.88
C LYS A 24 -13.45 -12.56 11.01
N ASP A 25 -13.30 -11.60 11.92
CA ASP A 25 -14.24 -11.32 13.00
C ASP A 25 -14.37 -9.80 13.24
N TYR A 26 -15.30 -9.42 14.12
CA TYR A 26 -15.58 -8.01 14.43
C TYR A 26 -14.45 -7.32 15.22
N LYS A 27 -13.53 -8.08 15.84
CA LYS A 27 -12.38 -7.56 16.59
C LYS A 27 -11.16 -7.34 15.69
N SER A 28 -11.06 -8.11 14.61
CA SER A 28 -9.96 -8.11 13.64
C SER A 28 -9.59 -6.73 13.07
N PRO A 29 -10.51 -5.76 12.87
CA PRO A 29 -10.12 -4.41 12.46
C PRO A 29 -9.19 -3.71 13.45
N TRP A 30 -9.32 -4.00 14.74
CA TRP A 30 -8.55 -3.40 15.84
C TRP A 30 -7.31 -4.24 16.20
N GLU A 31 -7.42 -5.55 16.05
CA GLU A 31 -6.41 -6.56 16.44
C GLU A 31 -5.75 -7.20 15.20
N ALA A 32 -5.68 -6.49 14.07
CA ALA A 32 -5.26 -7.03 12.78
C ALA A 32 -3.83 -7.62 12.78
N LEU A 33 -2.99 -7.22 13.74
CA LEU A 33 -1.62 -7.69 13.93
C LEU A 33 -1.49 -8.81 14.98
N ASP A 34 -2.56 -9.13 15.72
CA ASP A 34 -2.57 -10.13 16.80
C ASP A 34 -2.96 -11.53 16.29
N TYR A 35 -2.47 -11.88 15.10
CA TYR A 35 -2.74 -13.16 14.46
C TYR A 35 -1.73 -14.25 14.87
N THR A 36 -2.17 -15.51 14.85
CA THR A 36 -1.30 -16.67 14.87
C THR A 36 -0.89 -17.07 13.47
N GLN A 37 0.14 -17.91 13.35
CA GLN A 37 0.49 -18.53 12.07
C GLN A 37 -0.60 -19.46 11.55
N GLU A 38 -1.74 -19.69 12.22
CA GLU A 38 -2.82 -20.56 11.73
C GLU A 38 -4.05 -19.75 11.29
N ASN A 39 -4.31 -18.61 11.92
CA ASN A 39 -5.46 -17.79 11.60
C ASN A 39 -5.20 -16.64 10.61
N TRP A 40 -3.94 -16.36 10.25
CA TRP A 40 -3.57 -15.35 9.25
C TRP A 40 -4.14 -15.65 7.84
N PRO A 41 -4.53 -14.62 7.06
CA PRO A 41 -4.71 -13.22 7.49
C PRO A 41 -6.04 -13.01 8.24
N LEU A 42 -6.04 -12.12 9.25
CA LEU A 42 -7.26 -11.69 9.96
C LEU A 42 -8.10 -10.68 9.18
N GLY A 43 -7.49 -10.00 8.21
CA GLY A 43 -8.21 -9.16 7.28
C GLY A 43 -7.39 -8.80 6.06
N TYR A 44 -8.08 -8.42 5.00
CA TYR A 44 -7.46 -8.00 3.75
C TYR A 44 -8.30 -6.96 3.01
N MET A 45 -7.63 -6.24 2.14
CA MET A 45 -8.22 -5.42 1.09
C MET A 45 -7.93 -6.07 -0.25
N ALA A 46 -8.91 -6.11 -1.15
CA ALA A 46 -8.73 -6.54 -2.52
C ALA A 46 -9.34 -5.51 -3.47
N SER A 47 -8.62 -5.19 -4.53
CA SER A 47 -9.04 -4.23 -5.55
C SER A 47 -8.65 -4.73 -6.94
N MET A 48 -9.45 -4.39 -7.95
CA MET A 48 -9.20 -4.80 -9.34
C MET A 48 -8.83 -3.61 -10.20
N GLY A 49 -7.87 -3.84 -11.10
CA GLY A 49 -7.52 -2.91 -12.16
C GLY A 49 -8.16 -3.32 -13.49
N VAL A 50 -8.40 -2.31 -14.34
CA VAL A 50 -8.85 -2.47 -15.72
C VAL A 50 -7.96 -1.66 -16.65
N GLU A 51 -7.69 -2.20 -17.83
CA GLU A 51 -7.16 -1.45 -18.96
C GLU A 51 -8.30 -0.76 -19.73
N LYS A 52 -7.92 0.28 -20.49
CA LYS A 52 -8.84 0.90 -21.46
C LYS A 52 -9.26 -0.18 -22.47
N ASP A 53 -10.55 -0.20 -22.82
CA ASP A 53 -11.15 -1.06 -23.85
C ASP A 53 -11.33 -2.57 -23.55
N GLN A 54 -11.13 -3.03 -22.29
CA GLN A 54 -11.31 -4.45 -21.93
C GLN A 54 -12.76 -4.91 -21.65
N GLY A 55 -13.73 -3.99 -21.64
CA GLY A 55 -15.14 -4.31 -21.40
C GLY A 55 -15.45 -4.63 -19.93
N ILE A 56 -16.05 -5.80 -19.66
CA ILE A 56 -16.55 -6.19 -18.32
C ILE A 56 -15.58 -7.07 -17.52
N TYR A 57 -14.33 -7.23 -17.97
CA TYR A 57 -13.36 -8.14 -17.37
C TYR A 57 -12.27 -7.40 -16.61
N GLY A 58 -11.83 -7.98 -15.50
CA GLY A 58 -10.71 -7.46 -14.72
C GLY A 58 -9.40 -8.00 -15.28
N GLU A 59 -8.38 -7.14 -15.29
CA GLU A 59 -7.04 -7.51 -15.77
C GLU A 59 -6.12 -7.88 -14.61
N THR A 60 -6.25 -7.15 -13.50
CA THR A 60 -5.40 -7.35 -12.33
C THR A 60 -6.23 -7.39 -11.07
N LEU A 61 -5.76 -8.13 -10.07
CA LEU A 61 -6.29 -8.14 -8.72
C LEU A 61 -5.13 -7.90 -7.75
N THR A 62 -5.21 -6.82 -6.99
CA THR A 62 -4.27 -6.52 -5.91
C THR A 62 -4.90 -6.92 -4.58
N GLY A 63 -4.26 -7.81 -3.84
CA GLY A 63 -4.60 -8.15 -2.47
C GLY A 63 -3.58 -7.56 -1.50
N LEU A 64 -4.05 -6.95 -0.42
CA LEU A 64 -3.23 -6.35 0.61
C LEU A 64 -3.67 -6.83 2.00
N THR A 65 -2.72 -7.26 2.82
CA THR A 65 -2.99 -7.71 4.18
C THR A 65 -1.88 -7.31 5.16
N TYR A 66 -2.21 -7.33 6.45
CA TYR A 66 -1.28 -7.05 7.52
C TYR A 66 -0.30 -8.21 7.71
N MET A 67 0.95 -7.86 8.00
CA MET A 67 1.99 -8.83 8.31
C MET A 67 3.02 -8.17 9.22
N ARG A 68 3.39 -8.87 10.28
CA ARG A 68 4.43 -8.54 11.26
C ARG A 68 5.81 -8.58 10.60
N PHE A 69 6.65 -7.62 10.97
CA PHE A 69 8.01 -7.54 10.42
C PHE A 69 8.91 -8.67 10.95
N GLU A 70 8.66 -9.11 12.18
CA GLU A 70 9.35 -10.20 12.89
C GLU A 70 9.38 -11.48 12.05
N GLU A 71 8.38 -11.71 11.19
CA GLU A 71 8.33 -12.87 10.31
C GLU A 71 9.37 -12.85 9.19
N VAL A 72 9.91 -11.67 8.83
CA VAL A 72 10.95 -11.52 7.81
C VAL A 72 12.29 -11.06 8.39
N GLU A 73 12.38 -10.97 9.72
CA GLU A 73 13.59 -10.60 10.45
C GLU A 73 14.81 -11.48 10.11
N PRO A 74 14.68 -12.81 9.88
CA PRO A 74 15.83 -13.63 9.48
C PRO A 74 16.55 -13.14 8.22
N TRP A 75 15.85 -12.44 7.32
CA TRP A 75 16.40 -11.89 6.09
C TRP A 75 16.59 -10.36 6.14
N ALA A 76 16.50 -9.74 7.32
CA ALA A 76 16.59 -8.30 7.49
C ALA A 76 17.93 -7.70 7.01
N ASN A 77 19.02 -8.47 6.99
CA ASN A 77 20.33 -7.98 6.53
C ASN A 77 20.52 -8.07 5.00
N THR A 78 19.53 -8.60 4.26
CA THR A 78 19.58 -8.68 2.79
C THR A 78 18.99 -7.41 2.17
N PHE A 79 19.41 -7.01 0.97
CA PHE A 79 18.85 -5.88 0.24
C PHE A 79 18.63 -6.23 -1.23
N ASN A 80 17.44 -5.97 -1.79
CA ASN A 80 17.09 -6.35 -3.16
C ASN A 80 16.18 -5.30 -3.83
N THR A 81 16.65 -4.72 -4.94
CA THR A 81 15.92 -3.77 -5.80
C THR A 81 16.14 -4.11 -7.28
N VAL A 82 15.47 -3.39 -8.19
CA VAL A 82 15.75 -3.54 -9.63
C VAL A 82 17.20 -3.18 -9.98
N ALA A 83 17.76 -2.18 -9.31
CA ALA A 83 19.13 -1.70 -9.52
C ALA A 83 20.17 -2.62 -8.85
N GLU A 84 19.84 -3.14 -7.66
CA GLU A 84 20.69 -4.04 -6.88
C GLU A 84 19.99 -5.38 -6.69
N LYS A 85 20.12 -6.26 -7.69
CA LYS A 85 19.54 -7.59 -7.64
C LYS A 85 20.33 -8.47 -6.68
N ASN A 86 19.67 -8.90 -5.61
CA ASN A 86 20.21 -9.87 -4.67
C ASN A 86 19.15 -10.92 -4.37
N GLU A 87 19.49 -12.18 -4.56
CA GLU A 87 18.63 -13.28 -4.14
C GLU A 87 18.73 -13.40 -2.61
N ARG A 88 17.61 -13.17 -1.90
CA ARG A 88 17.53 -13.28 -0.44
C ARG A 88 17.64 -14.73 0.08
N GLY A 89 18.10 -15.65 -0.77
CA GLY A 89 18.20 -17.08 -0.53
C GLY A 89 16.89 -17.83 -0.78
N GLN A 90 17.04 -19.14 -0.97
CA GLN A 90 15.93 -20.06 -1.22
C GLN A 90 14.89 -20.07 -0.09
N THR A 91 15.34 -19.97 1.17
CA THR A 91 14.44 -20.00 2.34
C THR A 91 13.45 -18.83 2.36
N TYR A 92 13.85 -17.65 1.84
CA TYR A 92 12.96 -16.50 1.72
C TYR A 92 11.91 -16.73 0.62
N GLU A 93 12.31 -17.30 -0.51
CA GLU A 93 11.40 -17.61 -1.61
C GLU A 93 10.36 -18.65 -1.21
N GLU A 94 10.78 -19.71 -0.50
CA GLU A 94 9.87 -20.72 0.07
C GLU A 94 8.88 -20.10 1.06
N PHE A 95 9.35 -19.24 1.96
CA PHE A 95 8.48 -18.50 2.88
C PHE A 95 7.46 -17.63 2.13
N LYS A 96 7.92 -16.85 1.14
CA LYS A 96 7.08 -15.96 0.35
C LYS A 96 6.04 -16.74 -0.45
N GLN A 97 6.42 -17.88 -1.02
CA GLN A 97 5.51 -18.76 -1.75
C GLN A 97 4.46 -19.37 -0.83
N ALA A 98 4.86 -19.91 0.34
CA ALA A 98 3.91 -20.46 1.32
C ALA A 98 2.88 -19.42 1.79
N LYS A 99 3.33 -18.18 2.07
CA LYS A 99 2.42 -17.07 2.42
C LYS A 99 1.51 -16.66 1.28
N THR A 100 2.02 -16.64 0.05
CA THR A 100 1.24 -16.35 -1.16
C THR A 100 0.12 -17.37 -1.34
N GLU A 101 0.45 -18.66 -1.30
CA GLU A 101 -0.54 -19.74 -1.46
C GLU A 101 -1.66 -19.67 -0.43
N ARG A 102 -1.29 -19.40 0.82
CA ARG A 102 -2.28 -19.22 1.88
C ARG A 102 -3.17 -18.01 1.66
N PHE A 103 -2.63 -16.88 1.22
CA PHE A 103 -3.44 -15.71 0.96
C PHE A 103 -4.37 -15.92 -0.25
N LEU A 104 -3.90 -16.60 -1.29
CA LEU A 104 -4.72 -17.01 -2.43
C LEU A 104 -5.89 -17.90 -2.01
N ASN A 105 -5.68 -18.85 -1.08
CA ASN A 105 -6.77 -19.68 -0.54
C ASN A 105 -7.86 -18.84 0.14
N VAL A 106 -7.48 -17.77 0.85
CA VAL A 106 -8.45 -16.88 1.50
C VAL A 106 -9.14 -15.96 0.48
N LEU A 107 -8.42 -15.47 -0.52
CA LEU A 107 -9.01 -14.67 -1.59
C LEU A 107 -10.03 -15.49 -2.40
N GLU A 108 -9.74 -16.75 -2.69
CA GLU A 108 -10.61 -17.63 -3.48
C GLU A 108 -11.96 -17.94 -2.79
N GLN A 109 -12.02 -17.88 -1.45
CA GLN A 109 -13.30 -17.97 -0.73
C GLN A 109 -14.24 -16.80 -1.06
N LYS A 110 -13.68 -15.62 -1.37
CA LYS A 110 -14.46 -14.43 -1.74
C LYS A 110 -14.60 -14.26 -3.25
N PHE A 111 -13.60 -14.72 -4.00
CA PHE A 111 -13.52 -14.66 -5.45
C PHE A 111 -13.43 -16.10 -6.01
N PRO A 112 -14.56 -16.82 -6.12
CA PRO A 112 -14.55 -18.19 -6.61
C PRO A 112 -13.90 -18.29 -7.99
N ASN A 113 -13.21 -19.40 -8.26
CA ASN A 113 -12.48 -19.66 -9.50
C ASN A 113 -11.31 -18.71 -9.80
N LEU A 114 -10.88 -17.91 -8.82
CA LEU A 114 -9.76 -16.98 -9.01
C LEU A 114 -8.52 -17.71 -9.52
N ARG A 115 -8.13 -18.85 -8.95
CA ARG A 115 -6.91 -19.57 -9.32
C ARG A 115 -6.86 -19.96 -10.80
N ASN A 116 -7.98 -20.42 -11.34
CA ASN A 116 -8.08 -20.81 -12.75
C ASN A 116 -7.86 -19.62 -13.71
N CYS A 117 -8.15 -18.41 -13.22
CA CYS A 117 -8.01 -17.16 -13.95
C CYS A 117 -6.64 -16.51 -13.81
N ILE A 118 -5.73 -17.04 -12.99
CA ILE A 118 -4.42 -16.44 -12.76
C ILE A 118 -3.48 -16.74 -13.94
N LYS A 119 -2.86 -15.68 -14.48
CA LYS A 119 -1.73 -15.77 -15.42
C LYS A 119 -0.40 -15.75 -14.68
N SER A 120 -0.24 -14.86 -13.71
CA SER A 120 0.97 -14.76 -12.87
C SER A 120 0.64 -14.08 -11.53
N VAL A 121 1.40 -14.41 -10.49
CA VAL A 121 1.29 -13.79 -9.16
C VAL A 121 2.65 -13.27 -8.74
N TYR A 122 2.67 -12.03 -8.27
CA TYR A 122 3.84 -11.42 -7.64
C TYR A 122 3.49 -11.08 -6.20
N ALA A 123 4.39 -11.38 -5.27
CA ALA A 123 4.19 -11.09 -3.86
C ALA A 123 5.25 -10.13 -3.34
N SER A 124 4.82 -9.16 -2.52
CA SER A 124 5.68 -8.20 -1.84
C SER A 124 5.54 -8.36 -0.33
N THR A 125 6.68 -8.29 0.36
CA THR A 125 6.77 -8.43 1.82
C THR A 125 7.20 -7.10 2.46
N PRO A 126 7.29 -7.01 3.81
CA PRO A 126 7.85 -5.81 4.45
C PRO A 126 9.27 -5.49 3.97
N LEU A 127 10.11 -6.49 3.63
CA LEU A 127 11.45 -6.23 3.09
C LEU A 127 11.40 -5.65 1.68
N SER A 128 10.44 -6.07 0.84
CA SER A 128 10.21 -5.46 -0.47
C SER A 128 9.87 -3.97 -0.33
N ASN A 129 8.95 -3.62 0.59
CA ASN A 129 8.57 -2.23 0.82
C ASN A 129 9.75 -1.41 1.38
N ARG A 130 10.53 -1.98 2.31
CA ARG A 130 11.72 -1.31 2.84
C ARG A 130 12.70 -0.95 1.72
N ASP A 131 12.94 -1.86 0.79
CA ASP A 131 14.00 -1.69 -0.21
C ASP A 131 13.55 -0.81 -1.38
N TYR A 132 12.29 -0.89 -1.79
CA TYR A 132 11.77 -0.11 -2.93
C TYR A 132 11.34 1.31 -2.57
N ILE A 133 10.79 1.53 -1.37
CA ILE A 133 10.22 2.83 -0.98
C ILE A 133 10.85 3.41 0.28
N GLY A 134 11.94 2.82 0.80
CA GLY A 134 12.68 3.32 1.95
C GLY A 134 11.89 3.31 3.26
N SER A 135 10.77 2.57 3.33
CA SER A 135 9.90 2.57 4.50
C SER A 135 10.55 1.82 5.65
N TYR A 136 10.71 2.47 6.81
CA TYR A 136 11.26 1.84 8.00
C TYR A 136 10.44 0.61 8.40
N ARG A 137 11.09 -0.57 8.45
CA ARG A 137 10.47 -1.89 8.64
C ARG A 137 9.33 -2.20 7.65
N GLY A 138 9.31 -1.57 6.47
CA GLY A 138 8.32 -1.85 5.42
C GLY A 138 6.88 -1.48 5.77
N SER A 139 6.69 -0.47 6.62
CA SER A 139 5.36 -0.01 7.04
C SER A 139 4.58 0.54 5.83
N MET A 140 3.27 0.26 5.78
CA MET A 140 2.39 0.76 4.71
C MET A 140 2.12 2.25 4.82
N TYR A 141 2.17 2.77 6.04
CA TYR A 141 1.60 4.05 6.41
C TYR A 141 2.52 4.82 7.37
N GLY A 142 3.83 4.70 7.23
CA GLY A 142 4.78 5.46 8.06
C GLY A 142 4.64 5.14 9.55
N TYR A 143 4.51 6.17 10.39
CA TYR A 143 4.38 6.06 11.84
C TYR A 143 2.99 5.58 12.28
N ALA A 144 2.95 4.74 13.31
CA ALA A 144 1.69 4.32 13.93
C ALA A 144 0.99 5.56 14.50
N LYS A 145 -0.20 5.86 13.97
CA LYS A 145 -1.02 6.93 14.50
C LYS A 145 -1.76 6.42 15.72
N ASN A 146 -1.29 6.81 16.91
CA ASN A 146 -1.99 6.48 18.14
C ASN A 146 -3.13 7.49 18.38
N HIS A 147 -4.36 6.99 18.49
CA HIS A 147 -5.52 7.81 18.84
C HIS A 147 -5.41 8.44 20.24
N GLU A 148 -4.65 7.83 21.15
CA GLU A 148 -4.37 8.35 22.49
C GLU A 148 -3.40 9.54 22.46
N SER A 149 -2.67 9.74 21.36
CA SER A 149 -1.74 10.87 21.18
C SER A 149 -1.73 11.38 19.73
N PRO A 150 -2.82 12.02 19.27
CA PRO A 150 -2.97 12.46 17.88
C PRO A 150 -1.92 13.50 17.46
N LEU A 151 -1.53 14.39 18.39
CA LEU A 151 -0.55 15.45 18.13
C LEU A 151 0.88 14.93 17.95
N GLN A 152 1.22 13.79 18.56
CA GLN A 152 2.53 13.13 18.33
C GLN A 152 2.58 12.40 16.99
N SER A 153 1.41 12.15 16.38
CA SER A 153 1.24 11.43 15.12
C SER A 153 1.19 12.36 13.90
N ILE A 154 1.32 13.67 14.10
CA ILE A 154 1.31 14.70 13.06
C ILE A 154 2.67 15.39 13.07
N LEU A 155 3.43 15.22 12.00
CA LEU A 155 4.72 15.89 11.82
C LEU A 155 4.51 17.20 11.05
N SER A 156 5.04 18.29 11.59
CA SER A 156 5.02 19.58 10.91
C SER A 156 5.88 19.51 9.64
N PRO A 157 5.41 20.06 8.50
CA PRO A 157 6.23 20.22 7.31
C PRO A 157 7.47 21.09 7.56
N LYS A 158 7.41 22.02 8.51
CA LYS A 158 8.50 22.93 8.86
C LYS A 158 9.30 22.38 10.03
N THR A 159 10.61 22.21 9.82
CA THR A 159 11.52 21.78 10.88
C THR A 159 12.13 22.97 11.61
N LYS A 160 12.84 22.70 12.72
CA LYS A 160 13.64 23.71 13.44
C LYS A 160 14.93 24.11 12.69
N ILE A 161 15.29 23.37 11.64
CA ILE A 161 16.46 23.65 10.80
C ILE A 161 16.00 24.58 9.67
N PRO A 162 16.61 25.78 9.52
CA PRO A 162 16.26 26.69 8.44
C PRO A 162 16.39 26.02 7.07
N ASN A 163 15.42 26.27 6.18
CA ASN A 163 15.36 25.74 4.81
C ASN A 163 15.27 24.21 4.69
N LEU A 164 14.97 23.48 5.77
CA LEU A 164 14.67 22.06 5.73
C LEU A 164 13.18 21.83 5.98
N TYR A 165 12.52 21.29 4.96
CA TYR A 165 11.10 20.98 4.96
C TYR A 165 10.88 19.49 4.74
N LEU A 166 9.83 18.96 5.36
CA LEU A 166 9.37 17.61 5.16
C LEU A 166 8.15 17.64 4.23
N THR A 167 7.99 16.60 3.42
CA THR A 167 6.79 16.36 2.59
C THR A 167 6.49 14.86 2.48
N GLY A 168 5.27 14.51 2.06
CA GLY A 168 4.88 13.13 1.78
C GLY A 168 3.96 12.46 2.82
N GLN A 169 3.76 11.15 2.66
CA GLN A 169 2.72 10.36 3.33
C GLN A 169 2.88 10.24 4.86
N SER A 170 4.06 10.55 5.38
CA SER A 170 4.41 10.42 6.80
C SER A 170 4.06 11.65 7.63
N LEU A 171 3.64 12.77 7.01
CA LEU A 171 3.41 14.01 7.74
C LEU A 171 2.05 14.10 8.39
N ASN A 172 0.99 13.99 7.58
CA ASN A 172 -0.33 14.44 8.00
C ASN A 172 -1.42 13.42 7.67
N MET A 173 -1.45 12.86 6.47
CA MET A 173 -2.40 11.82 6.09
C MET A 173 -1.81 10.92 5.01
N HIS A 174 -2.12 9.63 5.08
CA HIS A 174 -1.68 8.67 4.09
C HIS A 174 -2.56 8.71 2.83
N GLY A 175 -2.12 8.02 1.78
CA GLY A 175 -2.83 7.95 0.51
C GLY A 175 -2.58 9.18 -0.38
N ILE A 176 -2.94 9.05 -1.66
CA ILE A 176 -2.64 10.04 -2.71
C ILE A 176 -3.16 11.43 -2.30
N LEU A 177 -4.41 11.52 -1.82
CA LEU A 177 -4.98 12.78 -1.39
C LEU A 177 -4.23 13.41 -0.21
N GLY A 178 -3.85 12.60 0.78
CA GLY A 178 -3.11 13.06 1.95
C GLY A 178 -1.71 13.57 1.59
N VAL A 179 -1.04 12.90 0.66
CA VAL A 179 0.24 13.33 0.10
C VAL A 179 0.08 14.63 -0.68
N THR A 180 -0.94 14.77 -1.53
CA THR A 180 -1.20 15.99 -2.30
C THR A 180 -1.46 17.19 -1.38
N ILE A 181 -2.31 17.04 -0.37
CA ILE A 181 -2.57 18.09 0.63
C ILE A 181 -1.27 18.41 1.40
N GLY A 182 -0.52 17.39 1.78
CA GLY A 182 0.78 17.54 2.43
C GLY A 182 1.76 18.35 1.58
N ALA A 183 1.83 18.09 0.27
CA ALA A 183 2.66 18.83 -0.66
C ALA A 183 2.23 20.29 -0.80
N VAL A 184 0.92 20.56 -0.91
CA VAL A 184 0.39 21.94 -0.94
C VAL A 184 0.74 22.69 0.34
N ASN A 185 0.66 22.04 1.50
CA ASN A 185 1.06 22.63 2.77
C ASN A 185 2.56 22.92 2.83
N THR A 186 3.42 21.99 2.40
CA THR A 186 4.87 22.21 2.33
C THR A 186 5.20 23.38 1.38
N CYS A 187 4.59 23.41 0.19
CA CYS A 187 4.79 24.51 -0.76
C CYS A 187 4.28 25.85 -0.22
N SER A 188 3.20 25.85 0.59
CA SER A 188 2.68 27.05 1.24
C SER A 188 3.67 27.63 2.24
N GLU A 189 4.46 26.79 2.93
CA GLU A 189 5.53 27.25 3.84
C GLU A 189 6.75 27.85 3.11
N ILE A 190 6.91 27.52 1.82
CA ILE A 190 8.02 28.02 0.98
C ILE A 190 7.61 29.30 0.24
N LEU A 191 6.45 29.28 -0.41
CA LEU A 191 6.00 30.32 -1.34
C LEU A 191 5.02 31.32 -0.71
N GLY A 192 4.43 30.97 0.44
CA GLY A 192 3.30 31.68 1.02
C GLY A 192 1.97 31.06 0.57
N ARG A 193 1.09 30.82 1.54
CA ARG A 193 -0.20 30.15 1.33
C ARG A 193 -1.12 30.90 0.38
N GLU A 194 -1.22 32.21 0.52
CA GLU A 194 -2.09 33.06 -0.28
C GLU A 194 -1.69 33.03 -1.76
N TYR A 195 -0.41 33.27 -2.05
CA TYR A 195 0.15 33.20 -3.40
C TYR A 195 -0.13 31.86 -4.08
N LEU A 196 0.12 30.75 -3.38
CA LEU A 196 -0.06 29.41 -3.94
C LEU A 196 -1.53 29.10 -4.25
N LEU A 197 -2.44 29.40 -3.31
CA LEU A 197 -3.87 29.13 -3.50
C LEU A 197 -4.46 29.96 -4.64
N THR A 198 -4.09 31.23 -4.75
CA THR A 198 -4.52 32.07 -5.88
C THR A 198 -4.09 31.47 -7.21
N LYS A 199 -2.82 31.04 -7.35
CA LYS A 199 -2.33 30.42 -8.59
C LYS A 199 -3.06 29.12 -8.95
N ILE A 200 -3.39 28.30 -7.96
CA ILE A 200 -4.15 27.07 -8.19
C ILE A 200 -5.56 27.40 -8.70
N LEU A 201 -6.27 28.31 -8.03
CA LEU A 201 -7.63 28.70 -8.42
C LEU A 201 -7.68 29.35 -9.81
N ASP A 202 -6.72 30.23 -10.11
CA ASP A 202 -6.61 30.85 -11.45
C ASP A 202 -6.40 29.80 -12.54
N SER A 203 -5.58 28.78 -12.27
CA SER A 203 -5.32 27.70 -13.23
C SER A 203 -6.53 26.78 -13.43
N GLU A 204 -7.33 26.56 -12.40
CA GLU A 204 -8.56 25.75 -12.47
C GLU A 204 -9.64 26.48 -13.29
N ASN A 205 -9.85 27.77 -13.06
CA ASN A 205 -10.78 28.58 -13.85
C ASN A 205 -10.39 28.63 -15.34
N ALA A 206 -9.10 28.75 -15.64
CA ALA A 206 -8.61 28.76 -17.02
C ALA A 206 -8.82 27.44 -17.78
N LEU A 207 -8.94 26.31 -17.07
CA LEU A 207 -9.24 24.98 -17.63
C LEU A 207 -10.74 24.74 -17.82
N ILE A 208 -11.59 25.43 -17.05
CA ILE A 208 -13.05 25.37 -17.18
C ILE A 208 -13.52 26.24 -18.35
N ASP A 209 -12.80 27.32 -18.63
CA ASP A 209 -13.07 28.27 -19.72
C ASP A 209 -12.44 27.86 -21.08
N SER A 210 -11.74 26.73 -21.15
CA SER A 210 -11.09 26.18 -22.37
C SER A 210 -11.77 24.93 -22.91
#